data_AF-A0A371IPG7-F1
#
_entry.id   AF-A0A371IPG7-F1
#
_cell.length_a   1.000
_cell.length_b   1.000
_cell.length_c   1.000
_cell.angle_alpha   90.00
_cell.angle_beta   90.00
_cell.angle_gamma   90.00
#
_symmetry.space_group_name_H-M   'P 1'
#
loop_
_entity.id
_entity.type
_entity.pdbx_description
1 polymer ?
#
loop_
_entity_poly.entity_id
_entity_poly.type
_entity_poly.pdbx_seq_one_letter_code
_entity_poly.pdbx_strand_id
1 'polypeptide(L)'
;MDEKKLWLKISGSINYYLQYYSKRLTNEELLLDYMEYALPDMDGDGVHTYLDKQTLERVVVDVAMMDRAKVAFMERLEKRRAKEVPVIEEKKVLAKVIDFSKYRK
;
A
#
# COMPACT_ATOMS: atom_id res chain seq x y z
N MET A 1 -23.74 1.71 8.44
CA MET A 1 -22.58 2.30 9.15
C MET A 1 -22.65 3.80 8.99
N ASP A 2 -22.35 4.61 10.01
CA ASP A 2 -22.27 6.08 9.84
C ASP A 2 -20.98 6.52 9.14
N GLU A 3 -20.99 7.71 8.53
CA GLU A 3 -19.88 8.26 7.75
C GLU A 3 -18.59 8.38 8.58
N LYS A 4 -18.70 8.82 9.84
CA LYS A 4 -17.54 9.00 10.72
C LYS A 4 -16.89 7.66 11.07
N LYS A 5 -17.68 6.64 11.36
CA LYS A 5 -17.22 5.27 11.61
C LYS A 5 -16.60 4.67 10.35
N LEU A 6 -17.21 4.85 9.18
CA LEU A 6 -16.67 4.42 7.90
C LEU A 6 -15.30 5.05 7.65
N TRP A 7 -15.19 6.37 7.82
CA TRP A 7 -13.92 7.07 7.70
C TRP A 7 -12.84 6.50 8.64
N LEU A 8 -13.17 6.25 9.92
CA LEU A 8 -12.20 5.69 10.87
C LEU A 8 -11.69 4.31 10.41
N LYS A 9 -12.56 3.48 9.84
CA LYS A 9 -12.20 2.16 9.30
C LYS A 9 -11.30 2.27 8.07
N ILE A 10 -11.66 3.13 7.09
CA ILE A 10 -10.86 3.38 5.88
C ILE A 10 -9.51 4.00 6.25
N SER A 11 -9.51 5.02 7.11
CA SER A 11 -8.28 5.65 7.60
C SER A 11 -7.36 4.65 8.30
N GLY A 12 -7.93 3.72 9.07
CA GLY A 12 -7.21 2.61 9.68
C GLY A 12 -6.61 1.64 8.66
N SER A 13 -7.37 1.26 7.63
CA SER A 13 -6.88 0.36 6.57
C SER A 13 -5.75 0.99 5.75
N ILE A 14 -5.81 2.30 5.46
CA ILE A 14 -4.69 3.02 4.82
C ILE A 14 -3.41 2.86 5.64
N ASN A 15 -3.48 3.09 6.96
CA ASN A 15 -2.31 2.98 7.83
C ASN A 15 -1.74 1.57 7.87
N TYR A 16 -2.62 0.57 7.92
CA TYR A 16 -2.23 -0.84 7.91
C TYR A 16 -1.54 -1.21 6.60
N TYR A 17 -2.13 -0.84 5.46
CA TYR A 17 -1.55 -1.07 4.14
C TYR A 17 -0.15 -0.43 4.02
N LEU A 18 -0.03 0.85 4.39
CA LEU A 18 1.22 1.61 4.35
C LEU A 18 2.26 1.17 5.39
N GLN A 19 1.97 0.19 6.24
CA GLN A 19 2.99 -0.42 7.10
C GLN A 19 3.85 -1.43 6.33
N TYR A 20 3.30 -2.04 5.28
CA TYR A 20 3.91 -3.16 4.56
C TYR A 20 3.95 -2.94 3.04
N TYR A 21 3.78 -1.69 2.58
CA TYR A 21 3.76 -1.38 1.16
C TYR A 21 5.09 -1.72 0.46
N SER A 22 5.00 -2.03 -0.83
CA SER A 22 6.18 -2.27 -1.66
C SER A 22 6.90 -0.94 -1.95
N LYS A 23 8.18 -0.86 -1.58
CA LYS A 23 9.04 0.30 -1.90
C LYS A 23 9.41 0.41 -3.38
N ARG A 24 9.11 -0.62 -4.17
CA ARG A 24 9.44 -0.68 -5.60
C ARG A 24 8.37 -0.04 -6.48
N LEU A 25 7.13 0.01 -5.99
CA LEU A 25 6.00 0.56 -6.72
C LEU A 25 5.99 2.08 -6.62
N THR A 26 5.44 2.75 -7.64
CA THR A 26 5.18 4.18 -7.63
C THR A 26 4.02 4.52 -6.69
N ASN A 27 3.84 5.81 -6.38
CA ASN A 27 2.72 6.22 -5.52
C ASN A 27 1.36 5.90 -6.14
N GLU A 28 1.24 6.05 -7.46
CA GLU A 28 0.00 5.78 -8.21
C GLU A 28 -0.32 4.28 -8.23
N GLU A 29 0.67 3.42 -8.50
CA GLU A 29 0.50 1.97 -8.43
C GLU A 29 0.06 1.50 -7.03
N LEU A 30 0.64 2.08 -5.97
CA LEU A 30 0.25 1.77 -4.60
C LEU A 30 -1.15 2.25 -4.26
N LEU A 31 -1.57 3.39 -4.81
CA LEU A 31 -2.93 3.89 -4.61
C LEU A 31 -3.95 2.96 -5.29
N LEU A 32 -3.67 2.53 -6.53
CA LEU A 32 -4.52 1.59 -7.26
C LEU A 32 -4.60 0.25 -6.53
N ASP A 33 -3.47 -0.33 -6.14
CA ASP A 33 -3.42 -1.60 -5.39
C ASP A 33 -4.20 -1.50 -4.07
N TYR A 34 -4.06 -0.37 -3.35
CA TYR A 34 -4.86 -0.12 -2.15
C TYR A 34 -6.37 -0.04 -2.45
N MET A 35 -6.75 0.66 -3.53
CA MET A 35 -8.15 0.80 -3.92
C MET A 35 -8.76 -0.55 -4.30
N GLU A 36 -8.07 -1.36 -5.09
CA GLU A 36 -8.52 -2.72 -5.44
C GLU A 36 -8.64 -3.61 -4.21
N TYR A 37 -7.69 -3.51 -3.27
CA TYR A 37 -7.69 -4.32 -2.06
C TYR A 37 -8.80 -3.92 -1.06
N ALA A 38 -8.91 -2.63 -0.74
CA ALA A 38 -9.70 -2.15 0.39
C ALA A 38 -11.05 -1.53 -0.02
N LEU A 39 -11.14 -1.00 -1.23
CA LEU A 39 -12.28 -0.26 -1.75
C LEU A 39 -12.64 -0.76 -3.17
N PRO A 40 -12.84 -2.08 -3.40
CA PRO A 40 -13.06 -2.58 -4.74
C PRO A 40 -14.35 -2.05 -5.35
N ASP A 41 -14.26 -1.75 -6.64
CA ASP A 41 -15.41 -1.69 -7.54
C ASP A 41 -15.75 -3.13 -7.95
N MET A 42 -16.81 -3.68 -7.35
CA MET A 42 -17.16 -5.09 -7.52
C MET A 42 -17.89 -5.37 -8.83
N ASP A 43 -18.70 -4.42 -9.27
CA ASP A 43 -19.60 -4.57 -10.41
C ASP A 43 -19.04 -3.90 -11.68
N GLY A 44 -17.92 -3.17 -11.56
CA GLY A 44 -17.27 -2.45 -12.66
C GLY A 44 -18.06 -1.22 -13.11
N ASP A 45 -18.94 -0.71 -12.27
CA ASP A 45 -19.83 0.43 -12.53
C ASP A 45 -19.27 1.75 -11.97
N GLY A 46 -18.08 1.72 -11.38
CA GLY A 46 -17.43 2.83 -10.70
C GLY A 46 -17.85 2.99 -9.23
N VAL A 47 -18.70 2.10 -8.70
CA VAL A 47 -19.17 2.18 -7.31
C VAL A 47 -18.27 1.37 -6.39
N HIS A 48 -17.43 2.09 -5.66
CA HIS A 48 -16.52 1.49 -4.68
C HIS A 48 -17.26 1.07 -3.41
N THR A 49 -16.91 -0.10 -2.89
CA THR A 49 -17.51 -0.64 -1.66
C THR A 49 -16.45 -0.98 -0.61
N TYR A 50 -16.78 -0.77 0.66
CA TYR A 50 -15.98 -1.18 1.80
C TYR A 50 -16.62 -2.39 2.50
N LEU A 51 -15.84 -3.43 2.77
CA LEU A 51 -16.31 -4.59 3.53
C LEU A 51 -16.14 -4.36 5.04
N ASP A 52 -17.25 -4.22 5.77
CA ASP A 52 -17.22 -4.24 7.24
C ASP A 52 -17.02 -5.69 7.71
N LYS A 53 -15.81 -6.00 8.16
CA LYS A 53 -15.44 -7.34 8.64
C LYS A 53 -16.21 -7.79 9.89
N GLN A 54 -16.87 -6.88 10.61
CA GLN A 54 -17.64 -7.22 11.81
C GLN A 54 -19.03 -7.74 11.45
N THR A 55 -19.70 -7.11 10.50
CA THR A 55 -21.05 -7.50 10.05
C THR A 55 -21.01 -8.36 8.79
N LEU A 56 -19.86 -8.42 8.11
CA LEU A 56 -19.66 -9.02 6.79
C LEU A 56 -20.47 -8.35 5.67
N GLU A 57 -20.92 -7.11 5.90
CA GLU A 57 -21.68 -6.33 4.92
C GLU A 57 -20.79 -5.38 4.13
N ARG A 58 -21.17 -5.13 2.87
CA ARG A 58 -20.56 -4.11 2.02
C ARG A 58 -21.30 -2.79 2.17
N VAL A 59 -20.53 -1.75 2.46
CA VAL A 59 -21.02 -0.37 2.55
C VAL A 59 -20.55 0.37 1.32
N VAL A 60 -21.46 1.03 0.61
CA VAL A 60 -21.12 1.89 -0.53
C VAL A 60 -20.32 3.08 -0.02
N VAL A 61 -19.23 3.38 -0.73
CA VAL A 61 -18.36 4.52 -0.42
C VAL A 61 -18.65 5.61 -1.43
N ASP A 62 -19.18 6.74 -0.95
CA ASP A 62 -19.47 7.87 -1.82
C ASP A 62 -18.20 8.53 -2.38
N VAL A 63 -18.38 9.36 -3.40
CA VAL A 63 -17.29 10.04 -4.11
C VAL A 63 -16.47 10.93 -3.17
N ALA A 64 -17.12 11.64 -2.24
CA ALA A 64 -16.43 12.54 -1.32
C ALA A 64 -15.51 11.77 -0.35
N MET A 65 -15.96 10.62 0.15
CA MET A 65 -15.20 9.71 0.99
C MET A 65 -14.05 9.06 0.20
N MET A 66 -14.29 8.70 -1.06
CA MET A 66 -13.25 8.18 -1.96
C MET A 66 -12.13 9.21 -2.18
N ASP A 67 -12.47 10.45 -2.51
CA ASP A 67 -11.49 11.50 -2.73
C ASP A 67 -10.72 11.83 -1.45
N ARG A 68 -11.43 11.86 -0.31
CA ARG A 68 -10.80 12.00 1.01
C ARG A 68 -9.81 10.87 1.29
N ALA A 69 -10.15 9.62 0.93
CA ALA A 69 -9.27 8.47 1.11
C ALA A 69 -8.03 8.57 0.22
N LYS A 70 -8.17 8.94 -1.06
CA LYS A 70 -7.06 9.14 -2.01
C LYS A 70 -6.08 10.21 -1.51
N VAL A 71 -6.59 11.37 -1.11
CA VAL A 71 -5.76 12.47 -0.58
C VAL A 71 -5.01 12.02 0.67
N ALA A 72 -5.72 11.43 1.64
CA ALA A 72 -5.10 10.97 2.87
C ALA A 72 -4.07 9.85 2.65
N PHE A 73 -4.30 8.97 1.68
CA PHE A 73 -3.35 7.94 1.30
C PHE A 73 -2.05 8.56 0.78
N MET A 74 -2.16 9.45 -0.21
CA MET A 74 -1.01 10.10 -0.85
C MET A 74 -0.19 10.90 0.16
N GLU A 75 -0.83 11.75 0.97
CA GLU A 75 -0.13 12.53 1.99
C GLU A 75 0.65 11.66 2.98
N ARG A 76 0.05 10.54 3.41
CA ARG A 76 0.69 9.62 4.37
C ARG A 76 1.83 8.84 3.74
N LEU A 77 1.67 8.41 2.48
CA LEU A 77 2.71 7.72 1.73
C LEU A 77 3.92 8.64 1.51
N GLU A 78 3.70 9.88 1.09
CA GLU A 78 4.76 10.88 0.91
C GLU A 78 5.49 11.18 2.21
N LYS A 79 4.74 11.41 3.31
CA LYS A 79 5.33 11.62 4.64
C LYS A 79 6.14 10.41 5.12
N ARG A 80 5.75 9.18 4.77
CA ARG A 80 6.51 7.97 5.08
C ARG A 80 7.78 7.92 4.25
N ARG A 81 7.69 8.05 2.92
CA ARG A 81 8.83 8.05 1.99
C ARG A 81 9.87 9.12 2.33
N ALA A 82 9.44 10.32 2.71
CA ALA A 82 10.34 11.39 3.14
C ALA A 82 11.13 11.06 4.41
N LYS A 83 10.63 10.15 5.26
CA LYS A 83 11.32 9.66 6.46
C LYS A 83 12.15 8.40 6.20
N GLU A 84 11.98 7.75 5.05
CA GLU A 84 12.81 6.63 4.67
C GLU A 84 14.20 7.18 4.36
N VAL A 85 15.18 6.83 5.19
CA VAL A 85 16.58 7.05 4.85
C VAL A 85 16.82 6.32 3.52
N PRO A 86 17.40 6.97 2.50
CA PRO A 86 17.75 6.27 1.28
C PRO A 86 18.66 5.11 1.67
N VAL A 87 18.15 3.89 1.52
CA VAL A 87 19.00 2.71 1.56
C VAL A 87 19.87 2.89 0.33
N ILE A 88 21.08 3.41 0.53
CA ILE A 88 22.14 3.33 -0.45
C ILE A 88 22.18 1.84 -0.76
N GLU A 89 21.76 1.45 -1.96
CA GLU A 89 22.01 0.11 -2.45
C GLU A 89 23.52 -0.04 -2.41
N GLU A 90 24.03 -0.64 -1.33
CA GLU A 90 25.39 -1.14 -1.31
C GLU A 90 25.44 -2.05 -2.53
N LYS A 91 26.13 -1.59 -3.58
CA LYS A 91 26.51 -2.43 -4.70
C LYS A 91 27.06 -3.68 -4.06
N LYS A 92 26.30 -4.78 -4.10
CA LYS A 92 26.76 -6.08 -3.60
C LYS A 92 28.01 -6.38 -4.42
N VAL A 93 29.17 -6.04 -3.87
CA VAL A 93 30.44 -6.36 -4.49
C VAL A 93 30.47 -7.87 -4.43
N LEU A 94 30.20 -8.50 -5.58
CA LEU A 94 30.36 -9.95 -5.74
C LEU A 94 31.75 -10.28 -5.20
N ALA A 95 31.79 -11.07 -4.13
CA ALA A 95 33.05 -11.51 -3.55
C ALA A 95 33.91 -12.11 -4.64
N LYS A 96 35.22 -11.84 -4.62
CA LYS A 96 36.17 -12.44 -5.58
C LYS A 96 35.97 -13.95 -5.57
N VAL A 97 35.61 -14.50 -6.73
CA VAL A 97 35.48 -15.94 -6.96
C VAL A 97 36.78 -16.59 -6.50
N ILE A 98 36.70 -17.43 -5.46
CA ILE A 98 37.85 -18.19 -4.97
C ILE A 98 38.08 -19.33 -5.95
N ASP A 99 39.24 -19.32 -6.61
CA ASP A 99 39.65 -20.39 -7.51
C ASP A 99 40.22 -21.57 -6.72
N PHE A 100 39.47 -22.67 -6.70
CA PHE A 100 39.82 -23.90 -5.99
C PHE A 100 40.84 -24.77 -6.72
N SER A 101 41.21 -24.44 -7.97
CA SER A 101 42.19 -25.22 -8.74
C SER A 101 43.57 -25.29 -8.08
N LYS A 102 43.90 -24.32 -7.22
CA LYS A 102 45.13 -24.30 -6.40
C LYS A 102 45.16 -25.30 -5.24
N TYR A 103 44.02 -25.91 -4.89
CA TYR A 103 43.92 -26.85 -3.76
C TYR A 103 43.76 -28.30 -4.19
N ARG A 104 43.80 -28.58 -5.50
CA ARG A 104 43.78 -29.95 -6.01
C ARG A 104 45.21 -30.49 -5.98
N LYS A 105 45.49 -31.36 -4.99
CA LYS A 105 46.70 -32.19 -4.95
C LYS A 105 46.63 -33.30 -5.99
#